data_AF-A0A0Z8RN91-F1
#
_entry.id   AF-A0A0Z8RN91-F1
#
_cell.length_a   1.000
_cell.length_b   1.000
_cell.length_c   1.000
_cell.angle_alpha   90.00
_cell.angle_beta   90.00
_cell.angle_gamma   90.00
#
_symmetry.space_group_name_H-M   'P 1'
#
loop_
_entity.id
_entity.type
_entity.pdbx_description
1 polymer ?
#
loop_
_entity_poly.entity_id
_entity_poly.type
_entity_poly.pdbx_seq_one_letter_code
_entity_poly.pdbx_strand_id
1 'polypeptide(L)' 'MTEKLGVLLVDVPDPSYAKYYYLEYSNGTYSIFMANEKRVLELMAMRCTQEEAKKYPQFRWVALEELE' A
#
# COMPACT_ATOMS: atom_id res chain seq x y z
N MET A 1 17.20 -7.29 -14.14
CA MET A 1 16.56 -6.13 -13.47
C MET A 1 15.90 -6.68 -12.22
N THR A 2 16.24 -6.18 -11.05
CA THR A 2 15.51 -6.49 -9.82
C THR A 2 14.21 -5.70 -9.85
N GLU A 3 13.08 -6.40 -9.87
CA GLU A 3 11.76 -5.75 -9.84
C GLU A 3 11.59 -5.04 -8.49
N LYS A 4 11.18 -3.76 -8.53
CA LYS A 4 10.96 -2.98 -7.31
C LYS A 4 9.65 -3.41 -6.65
N LEU A 5 9.69 -3.60 -5.33
CA LEU A 5 8.50 -3.84 -4.53
C LEU A 5 7.94 -2.52 -4.02
N GLY A 6 6.61 -2.43 -4.04
CA GLY A 6 5.87 -1.34 -3.49
C GLY A 6 4.63 -1.84 -2.77
N VAL A 7 3.83 -0.89 -2.29
CA VAL A 7 2.57 -1.14 -1.58
C VAL A 7 1.43 -0.47 -2.33
N LEU A 8 0.22 -0.97 -2.12
CA LEU A 8 -1.01 -0.42 -2.68
C LEU A 8 -1.66 0.52 -1.65
N LEU A 9 -1.70 1.81 -1.98
CA LEU A 9 -2.34 2.84 -1.16
C LEU A 9 -3.70 3.25 -1.73
N VAL A 10 -4.55 3.72 -0.84
CA VAL A 10 -5.84 4.33 -1.17
C VAL A 10 -5.70 5.83 -0.97
N ASP A 11 -6.00 6.61 -2.01
CA ASP A 11 -6.06 8.05 -1.89
C ASP A 11 -7.38 8.44 -1.21
N VAL A 12 -7.26 9.09 -0.06
CA VAL A 12 -8.39 9.57 0.75
C VAL A 12 -8.34 11.09 0.75
N PRO A 13 -9.46 11.78 0.44
CA PRO A 13 -9.48 13.24 0.40
C PRO A 13 -9.29 13.84 1.80
N ASP A 14 -8.75 15.05 1.85
CA ASP A 14 -8.65 15.80 3.09
C ASP A 14 -10.03 16.25 3.61
N PRO A 15 -10.23 16.28 4.94
CA PRO A 15 -9.27 15.87 5.97
C PRO A 15 -9.22 14.34 6.14
N SER A 16 -8.02 13.77 6.28
CA SER A 16 -7.83 12.35 6.57
C SER A 16 -7.52 12.11 8.05
N TYR A 17 -7.83 10.90 8.54
CA TYR A 17 -7.50 10.49 9.92
C TYR A 17 -6.08 9.92 10.04
N ALA A 18 -5.46 9.54 8.93
CA ALA A 18 -4.16 8.88 8.90
C ALA A 18 -3.34 9.26 7.66
N LYS A 19 -2.02 9.17 7.78
CA LYS A 19 -1.06 9.42 6.68
C LYS A 19 -1.23 8.43 5.53
N TYR A 20 -1.50 7.16 5.85
CA TYR A 20 -1.59 6.08 4.89
C TYR A 20 -2.87 5.27 5.08
N TYR A 21 -3.51 4.97 3.97
CA TYR A 21 -4.54 3.94 3.87
C TYR A 21 -4.01 2.89 2.89
N TYR A 22 -3.87 1.65 3.32
CA TYR A 22 -3.15 0.62 2.59
C TYR A 22 -3.93 -0.68 2.51
N LEU A 23 -3.68 -1.44 1.46
CA LEU A 23 -4.24 -2.79 1.30
C LEU A 23 -3.40 -3.80 2.09
N GLU A 24 -4.07 -4.61 2.92
CA GLU A 24 -3.52 -5.81 3.54
C GLU A 24 -4.22 -7.05 2.98
N TYR A 25 -3.46 -8.14 2.83
CA TYR A 25 -4.03 -9.45 2.59
C TYR A 25 -3.72 -10.37 3.77
N SER A 26 -4.74 -10.69 4.56
CA SER A 26 -4.62 -11.55 5.74
C SER A 26 -5.80 -12.52 5.80
N ASN A 27 -5.54 -13.75 6.25
CA ASN A 27 -6.55 -14.81 6.38
C ASN A 27 -7.43 -15.04 5.12
N GLY A 28 -6.84 -14.96 3.93
CA GLY A 28 -7.56 -15.17 2.67
C GLY A 28 -8.43 -14.00 2.21
N THR A 29 -8.37 -12.86 2.89
CA THR A 29 -9.23 -11.69 2.62
C THR A 29 -8.39 -10.43 2.42
N TYR A 30 -8.85 -9.55 1.53
CA TYR A 30 -8.28 -8.22 1.35
C TYR A 30 -9.02 -7.21 2.21
N SER A 31 -8.29 -6.41 2.96
CA SER A 31 -8.84 -5.35 3.82
C SER A 31 -8.03 -4.06 3.68
N ILE A 32 -8.70 -2.92 3.84
CA ILE A 32 -8.04 -1.61 3.88
C ILE A 32 -7.82 -1.24 5.34
N PHE A 33 -6.58 -0.95 5.70
CA PHE A 33 -6.19 -0.47 7.02
C PHE A 33 -5.58 0.92 6.92
N MET A 34 -5.42 1.57 8.07
CA MET A 34 -4.82 2.89 8.17
C MET A 34 -3.61 2.86 9.09
N ALA A 35 -2.58 3.64 8.75
CA ALA A 35 -1.38 3.77 9.56
C ALA A 35 -0.77 5.16 9.40
N ASN A 36 -0.04 5.59 10.44
CA ASN A 36 0.76 6.82 10.41
C ASN A 36 2.25 6.52 10.23
N GLU A 37 2.68 5.30 10.54
CA GLU A 37 4.10 4.91 10.52
C GLU A 37 4.45 4.04 9.31
N LYS A 38 5.50 4.42 8.58
CA LYS A 38 6.05 3.64 7.46
C LYS A 38 6.33 2.17 7.83
N ARG A 39 6.84 1.91 9.03
CA ARG A 39 7.18 0.56 9.50
C ARG A 39 5.97 -0.37 9.50
N VAL A 40 4.76 0.15 9.72
CA VAL A 40 3.52 -0.63 9.66
C VAL A 40 3.26 -1.08 8.22
N LEU A 41 3.44 -0.19 7.23
CA LEU A 41 3.27 -0.54 5.82
C LEU A 41 4.29 -1.58 5.38
N GLU A 42 5.55 -1.44 5.82
CA GLU A 42 6.57 -2.44 5.52
C GLU A 42 6.14 -3.82 6.05
N LEU A 43 5.67 -3.92 7.28
CA LEU A 43 5.36 -5.21 7.90
C LEU A 43 4.01 -5.82 7.46
N MET A 44 3.00 -4.97 7.24
CA MET A 44 1.60 -5.41 7.15
C MET A 44 1.00 -5.22 5.75
N ALA A 45 1.46 -4.24 4.97
CA ALA A 45 0.84 -3.98 3.68
C ALA A 45 1.16 -5.09 2.67
N MET A 46 0.21 -5.34 1.77
CA MET A 46 0.42 -6.20 0.61
C MET A 46 1.51 -5.58 -0.26
N ARG A 47 2.62 -6.29 -0.39
CA ARG A 47 3.73 -5.92 -1.26
C ARG A 47 3.52 -6.53 -2.63
N CYS A 48 3.71 -5.72 -3.67
CA CYS A 48 3.61 -6.18 -5.06
C CYS A 48 4.53 -5.38 -5.97
N THR A 49 4.83 -5.94 -7.13
CA THR A 49 5.56 -5.20 -8.19
C THR A 49 4.63 -4.19 -8.86
N GLN A 50 5.23 -3.23 -9.57
CA GLN A 50 4.47 -2.25 -10.34
C GLN A 50 3.61 -2.92 -11.45
N GLU A 51 4.05 -4.03 -12.02
CA GLU A 51 3.28 -4.78 -13.02
C GLU A 51 2.07 -5.49 -12.41
N GLU A 52 2.22 -6.09 -11.22
CA GLU A 52 1.12 -6.70 -10.49
C GLU A 52 0.07 -5.67 -10.09
N ALA A 53 0.51 -4.48 -9.67
CA ALA A 53 -0.37 -3.38 -9.28
C ALA A 53 -1.31 -2.91 -10.40
N LYS A 54 -0.93 -3.08 -11.68
CA LYS A 54 -1.79 -2.73 -12.83
C LYS A 54 -3.12 -3.49 -12.84
N LYS A 55 -3.20 -4.65 -12.17
CA LYS A 55 -4.45 -5.41 -12.00
C LYS A 55 -5.45 -4.69 -11.09
N TYR A 56 -4.99 -3.72 -10.32
CA TYR A 56 -5.78 -3.01 -9.31
C TYR A 56 -5.70 -1.48 -9.51
N PRO A 57 -6.26 -0.95 -10.60
CA PRO A 57 -6.14 0.47 -10.96
C PRO A 57 -6.77 1.44 -9.94
N GLN A 58 -7.61 0.94 -9.03
CA GLN A 58 -8.19 1.72 -7.94
C GLN A 58 -7.20 2.08 -6.82
N PHE A 59 -6.03 1.42 -6.77
CA PHE A 59 -4.99 1.71 -5.79
C PHE A 59 -3.82 2.43 -6.44
N ARG A 60 -3.22 3.34 -5.66
CA ARG A 60 -1.96 3.97 -6.03
C ARG A 60 -0.80 3.11 -5.54
N TRP A 61 -0.03 2.57 -6.48
CA TRP A 61 1.22 1.88 -6.14
C TRP A 61 2.30 2.88 -5.75
N VAL A 62 3.00 2.61 -4.65
CA VAL A 62 4.12 3.43 -4.15
C VAL A 62 5.29 2.52 -3.82
N ALA A 63 6.49 2.85 -4.27
CA ALA A 63 7.68 2.08 -3.96
C ALA A 63 7.98 2.16 -2.45
N LEU A 64 8.48 1.07 -1.85
CA LEU A 64 8.81 1.06 -0.42
C LEU A 64 9.88 2.10 -0.04
N GLU A 65 10.78 2.42 -0.98
CA GLU A 65 11.81 3.44 -0.80
C GLU A 65 11.25 4.87 -0.81
N GLU A 66 10.09 5.09 -1.42
CA GLU A 66 9.42 6.39 -1.54
C GLU A 66 8.47 6.70 -0.37
N LEU A 67 8.21 5.73 0.51
CA LEU A 67 7.43 5.96 1.73
C LEU A 67 8.24 6.84 2.71
N GLU A 68 7.61 7.90 3.22
CA GLU A 68 8.18 8.84 4.21
C GLU A 68 7.82 8.46 5.65
#